data_AF-A0A7M3X1A2-F1
#
_entry.id   AF-A0A7M3X1A2-F1
#
_cell.length_a   1.000
_cell.length_b   1.000
_cell.length_c   1.000
_cell.angle_alpha   90.00
_cell.angle_beta   90.00
_cell.angle_gamma   90.00
#
_symmetry.space_group_name_H-M   'P 1'
#
loop_
_entity.id
_entity.type
_entity.pdbx_description
1 polymer ?
#
loop_
_entity_poly.entity_id
_entity_poly.type
_entity_poly.pdbx_seq_one_letter_code
_entity_poly.pdbx_strand_id
1 'polypeptide(L)'
;YVFDVDPDTGLRINELGDAFPDEKTQSKDRDGDGFGDNPVGFEGDLCPTVPGVLNGTDGIGCRIIDVNDDDGDGLINELDLLCPNTPAGEQVNEDGCSQSELDDDNDGAKNNVDLCPNTPSGVAADAQGCSEEQRTSDSDGDGLNDPEDNCPNTGAGENVDENGCSQAQRDSDGDGLSDLDDACDDTPPGFPILANGCTDESALDMDLDGDGYSGVYTYDIDPATGLHVNQTGDAFPSDATQWFDQDGDGYGDNPSPANNADDCPAETGTSYIDFLGCFDDGDGYRDENEPAALRGDATQWRDSDFDGYGDNWGDPSWNETRDPSWPGEFVAGATNADYCPKTTSGLQVDSEGCHISERDTDQDGVMDDADNCPTQAKGMDGYDDGCPYVPLSGDGEEGLFGVDAGTIMLVLGGLGGLLIVGLVLARLLSREDDEDDDYDEYDEFYDDDEEEESFLDRLDRTTSAVPQRSRPAPQRATQSKQKSSGPSSPPPSGGGPSKQRGQTSRAPSGPSRRTSGGPPGRGPSKVSASKKPAAPQKASKKKVVSDSEEPSGKKVRKAKINVDLSIFEDWQAEDRDAAVEWVAGALSEGDQERTMLMQLQETGWTAEQSRAICNLAKNKRD
;
A
#
# COMPACT_ATOMS: atom_id res chain seq x y z
N TYR A 1 -33.81 28.07 -19.55
CA TYR A 1 -33.67 26.86 -18.77
C TYR A 1 -34.97 26.06 -18.67
N VAL A 2 -34.88 24.75 -18.91
CA VAL A 2 -35.81 23.66 -18.56
C VAL A 2 -34.92 22.43 -18.36
N PHE A 3 -35.19 21.59 -17.37
CA PHE A 3 -34.41 20.39 -17.07
C PHE A 3 -35.35 19.31 -16.52
N ASP A 4 -34.92 18.05 -16.61
CA ASP A 4 -35.41 16.95 -15.79
C ASP A 4 -34.49 16.82 -14.56
N VAL A 5 -34.91 16.10 -13.53
CA VAL A 5 -34.07 15.80 -12.34
C VAL A 5 -33.88 14.29 -12.27
N ASP A 6 -32.62 13.90 -12.06
CA ASP A 6 -32.21 12.53 -11.89
C ASP A 6 -32.70 12.00 -10.53
N PRO A 7 -33.39 10.84 -10.46
CA PRO A 7 -34.04 10.39 -9.24
C PRO A 7 -33.06 9.81 -8.20
N ASP A 8 -31.88 9.38 -8.64
CA ASP A 8 -30.92 8.62 -7.83
C ASP A 8 -29.77 9.52 -7.36
N THR A 9 -29.31 10.46 -8.20
CA THR A 9 -28.28 11.46 -7.86
C THR A 9 -28.84 12.83 -7.48
N GLY A 10 -30.11 13.13 -7.77
CA GLY A 10 -30.71 14.45 -7.54
C GLY A 10 -30.27 15.57 -8.50
N LEU A 11 -29.32 15.29 -9.39
CA LEU A 11 -28.74 16.27 -10.31
C LEU A 11 -29.69 16.64 -11.47
N ARG A 12 -29.48 17.80 -12.09
CA ARG A 12 -30.26 18.27 -13.23
C ARG A 12 -29.76 17.64 -14.53
N ILE A 13 -30.65 16.94 -15.22
CA ILE A 13 -30.39 16.22 -16.48
C ILE A 13 -31.25 16.80 -17.62
N ASN A 14 -30.93 16.46 -18.88
CA ASN A 14 -31.65 16.90 -20.08
C ASN A 14 -31.79 18.44 -20.21
N GLU A 15 -30.82 19.19 -19.69
CA GLU A 15 -30.82 20.66 -19.64
C GLU A 15 -31.03 21.31 -21.02
N LEU A 16 -32.09 22.10 -21.15
CA LEU A 16 -32.47 22.76 -22.39
C LEU A 16 -32.50 24.30 -22.26
N GLY A 17 -31.50 24.90 -22.90
CA GLY A 17 -31.28 26.34 -22.95
C GLY A 17 -30.51 26.85 -21.73
N ASP A 18 -30.29 28.16 -21.72
CA ASP A 18 -29.41 28.84 -20.77
C ASP A 18 -29.96 28.86 -19.33
N ALA A 19 -29.12 28.48 -18.36
CA ALA A 19 -29.35 28.58 -16.91
C ALA A 19 -29.06 29.99 -16.36
N PHE A 20 -28.12 30.71 -16.96
CA PHE A 20 -27.65 32.03 -16.54
C PHE A 20 -27.86 33.13 -17.62
N PRO A 21 -29.10 33.43 -18.08
CA PRO A 21 -29.34 34.30 -19.25
C PRO A 21 -28.79 35.74 -19.21
N ASP A 22 -28.33 36.21 -18.05
CA ASP A 22 -27.74 37.53 -17.85
C ASP A 22 -26.19 37.50 -17.68
N GLU A 23 -25.57 36.33 -17.39
CA GLU A 23 -24.12 36.16 -17.30
C GLU A 23 -23.60 35.23 -18.42
N LYS A 24 -22.71 35.75 -19.27
CA LYS A 24 -22.32 35.12 -20.55
C LYS A 24 -21.20 34.10 -20.44
N THR A 25 -20.55 34.04 -19.28
CA THR A 25 -19.51 33.07 -19.00
C THR A 25 -20.06 31.77 -18.45
N GLN A 26 -21.29 31.77 -17.94
CA GLN A 26 -22.02 30.58 -17.50
C GLN A 26 -23.10 30.18 -18.50
N SER A 27 -23.66 28.96 -18.34
CA SER A 27 -24.78 28.49 -19.19
C SER A 27 -25.52 27.27 -18.65
N LYS A 28 -24.89 26.49 -17.77
CA LYS A 28 -25.44 25.36 -17.01
C LYS A 28 -25.32 25.63 -15.50
N ASP A 29 -26.09 24.86 -14.73
CA ASP A 29 -26.27 24.93 -13.28
C ASP A 29 -26.70 23.52 -12.83
N ARG A 30 -25.73 22.58 -12.82
CA ARG A 30 -25.95 21.12 -12.86
C ARG A 30 -26.50 20.52 -11.58
N ASP A 31 -25.96 20.87 -10.42
CA ASP A 31 -26.46 20.38 -9.13
C ASP A 31 -27.64 21.23 -8.63
N GLY A 32 -27.60 22.51 -8.94
CA GLY A 32 -28.67 23.46 -8.80
C GLY A 32 -28.51 24.53 -7.72
N ASP A 33 -27.31 24.74 -7.19
CA ASP A 33 -27.06 25.66 -6.08
C ASP A 33 -27.09 27.16 -6.48
N GLY A 34 -26.82 27.47 -7.75
CA GLY A 34 -26.79 28.82 -8.31
C GLY A 34 -25.41 29.37 -8.70
N PHE A 35 -24.33 28.58 -8.58
CA PHE A 35 -23.09 28.76 -9.33
C PHE A 35 -23.16 28.00 -10.67
N GLY A 36 -22.17 28.14 -11.54
CA GLY A 36 -22.24 27.59 -12.90
C GLY A 36 -21.03 26.75 -13.27
N ASP A 37 -21.30 25.60 -13.92
CA ASP A 37 -20.37 24.50 -14.23
C ASP A 37 -19.09 24.89 -15.03
N ASN A 38 -18.93 26.15 -15.44
CA ASN A 38 -17.73 26.60 -16.13
C ASN A 38 -16.75 27.24 -15.13
N PRO A 39 -15.69 26.54 -14.69
CA PRO A 39 -14.79 27.01 -13.63
C PRO A 39 -13.92 28.21 -14.05
N VAL A 40 -13.79 28.49 -15.36
CA VAL A 40 -13.13 29.70 -15.87
C VAL A 40 -14.11 30.86 -16.11
N GLY A 41 -15.35 30.74 -15.65
CA GLY A 41 -16.38 31.77 -15.73
C GLY A 41 -16.39 32.74 -14.54
N PHE A 42 -17.33 33.70 -14.56
CA PHE A 42 -17.63 34.53 -13.40
C PHE A 42 -18.37 33.68 -12.35
N GLU A 43 -17.89 33.71 -11.11
CA GLU A 43 -18.40 32.90 -9.98
C GLU A 43 -18.67 31.45 -10.44
N GLY A 44 -17.67 30.89 -11.14
CA GLY A 44 -17.68 29.53 -11.63
C GLY A 44 -17.55 28.53 -10.50
N ASP A 45 -18.33 27.47 -10.64
CA ASP A 45 -18.39 26.36 -9.72
C ASP A 45 -17.15 25.46 -9.86
N LEU A 46 -16.57 25.09 -8.73
CA LEU A 46 -15.44 24.17 -8.61
C LEU A 46 -15.87 22.74 -8.23
N CYS A 47 -17.13 22.56 -7.82
CA CYS A 47 -17.73 21.28 -7.44
C CYS A 47 -19.07 21.00 -8.18
N PRO A 48 -19.14 20.93 -9.54
CA PRO A 48 -20.39 20.95 -10.34
C PRO A 48 -21.39 19.80 -10.19
N THR A 49 -21.27 19.00 -9.14
CA THR A 49 -22.15 17.89 -8.77
C THR A 49 -22.45 17.84 -7.26
N VAL A 50 -22.08 18.85 -6.47
CA VAL A 50 -22.16 18.84 -5.00
C VAL A 50 -22.57 20.23 -4.44
N PRO A 51 -23.88 20.47 -4.18
CA PRO A 51 -24.41 21.81 -3.89
C PRO A 51 -23.71 22.55 -2.75
N GLY A 52 -23.20 23.74 -3.05
CA GLY A 52 -22.36 24.52 -2.15
C GLY A 52 -22.70 26.00 -2.06
N VAL A 53 -21.67 26.82 -1.87
CA VAL A 53 -21.79 28.25 -1.54
C VAL A 53 -20.63 29.10 -2.09
N LEU A 54 -20.81 30.43 -2.11
CA LEU A 54 -19.81 31.40 -2.59
C LEU A 54 -18.46 31.35 -1.82
N ASN A 55 -18.49 30.84 -0.59
CA ASN A 55 -17.32 30.63 0.26
C ASN A 55 -17.31 29.17 0.75
N GLY A 56 -17.35 28.20 -0.15
CA GLY A 56 -17.06 26.80 0.16
C GLY A 56 -15.60 26.63 0.58
N THR A 57 -15.26 25.50 1.21
CA THR A 57 -13.92 25.28 1.76
C THR A 57 -12.90 25.10 0.64
N ASP A 58 -13.25 24.32 -0.38
CA ASP A 58 -12.46 24.14 -1.61
C ASP A 58 -12.73 25.23 -2.66
N GLY A 59 -13.59 26.20 -2.34
CA GLY A 59 -13.83 27.42 -3.11
C GLY A 59 -15.29 27.67 -3.50
N ILE A 60 -15.51 28.35 -4.62
CA ILE A 60 -16.84 28.80 -5.06
C ILE A 60 -17.64 27.59 -5.58
N GLY A 61 -18.87 27.42 -5.08
CA GLY A 61 -19.78 26.32 -5.46
C GLY A 61 -19.54 25.01 -4.72
N CYS A 62 -18.42 24.89 -3.99
CA CYS A 62 -18.17 23.74 -3.12
C CYS A 62 -18.90 23.83 -1.78
N ARG A 63 -19.11 22.67 -1.13
CA ARG A 63 -19.62 22.59 0.26
C ARG A 63 -18.70 23.35 1.22
N ILE A 64 -19.24 23.77 2.36
CA ILE A 64 -18.40 24.06 3.53
C ILE A 64 -18.10 22.72 4.19
N ILE A 65 -16.84 22.32 4.16
CA ILE A 65 -16.24 21.39 5.13
C ILE A 65 -15.84 22.27 6.31
N ASP A 66 -16.36 22.05 7.51
CA ASP A 66 -15.92 22.83 8.67
C ASP A 66 -14.49 22.41 9.04
N VAL A 67 -13.69 23.32 9.57
CA VAL A 67 -12.29 23.04 9.96
C VAL A 67 -12.19 22.44 11.38
N ASN A 68 -13.28 21.81 11.82
CA ASN A 68 -13.52 21.22 13.13
C ASN A 68 -14.46 20.00 12.94
N ASP A 69 -14.11 19.15 11.97
CA ASP A 69 -14.80 17.96 11.46
C ASP A 69 -13.64 16.95 11.29
N ASP A 70 -13.23 16.31 12.38
CA ASP A 70 -11.90 15.69 12.53
C ASP A 70 -11.74 14.36 11.76
N ASP A 71 -12.85 13.66 11.47
CA ASP A 71 -12.90 12.45 10.64
C ASP A 71 -13.54 12.67 9.26
N GLY A 72 -14.29 13.77 9.07
CA GLY A 72 -14.87 14.17 7.80
C GLY A 72 -16.27 13.63 7.51
N ASP A 73 -16.96 13.05 8.50
CA ASP A 73 -18.31 12.48 8.30
C ASP A 73 -19.37 13.55 7.93
N GLY A 74 -19.11 14.82 8.27
CA GLY A 74 -20.00 15.95 8.02
C GLY A 74 -20.68 16.51 9.27
N LEU A 75 -20.41 15.98 10.46
CA LEU A 75 -20.81 16.51 11.76
C LEU A 75 -19.60 17.05 12.52
N ILE A 76 -19.67 18.35 12.84
CA ILE A 76 -18.59 19.05 13.56
C ILE A 76 -18.39 18.48 14.97
N ASN A 77 -17.15 18.55 15.48
CA ASN A 77 -16.70 18.01 16.78
C ASN A 77 -17.41 18.57 18.05
N GLU A 78 -18.34 19.53 17.91
CA GLU A 78 -19.23 20.00 19.01
C GLU A 78 -20.61 19.31 18.98
N LEU A 79 -20.96 18.66 17.86
CA LEU A 79 -22.21 17.95 17.63
C LEU A 79 -22.01 16.43 17.62
N ASP A 80 -20.99 15.92 16.93
CA ASP A 80 -20.55 14.57 17.23
C ASP A 80 -19.87 14.54 18.60
N LEU A 81 -20.45 13.73 19.47
CA LEU A 81 -20.04 13.52 20.86
C LEU A 81 -20.05 12.02 21.22
N LEU A 82 -20.26 11.14 20.23
CA LEU A 82 -20.50 9.72 20.43
C LEU A 82 -19.59 8.84 19.57
N CYS A 83 -19.25 9.25 18.34
CA CYS A 83 -18.39 8.53 17.41
C CYS A 83 -17.32 9.42 16.70
N PRO A 84 -16.42 10.11 17.43
CA PRO A 84 -15.46 11.11 16.88
C PRO A 84 -14.29 10.56 16.07
N ASN A 85 -14.47 9.38 15.46
CA ASN A 85 -13.54 8.70 14.56
C ASN A 85 -14.36 7.84 13.57
N THR A 86 -15.46 8.36 13.03
CA THR A 86 -16.32 7.67 12.05
C THR A 86 -15.50 7.19 10.85
N PRO A 87 -15.71 5.96 10.32
CA PRO A 87 -15.07 5.52 9.08
C PRO A 87 -15.45 6.42 7.89
N ALA A 88 -14.45 7.03 7.26
CA ALA A 88 -14.64 8.03 6.20
C ALA A 88 -15.50 7.51 5.04
N GLY A 89 -16.59 8.22 4.74
CA GLY A 89 -17.55 7.89 3.67
C GLY A 89 -18.77 7.09 4.11
N GLU A 90 -18.85 6.64 5.37
CA GLU A 90 -20.08 6.07 5.93
C GLU A 90 -21.16 7.15 6.20
N GLN A 91 -22.43 6.72 6.29
CA GLN A 91 -23.54 7.63 6.60
C GLN A 91 -23.86 7.62 8.09
N VAL A 92 -23.82 8.80 8.70
CA VAL A 92 -23.99 8.99 10.15
C VAL A 92 -25.39 9.45 10.56
N ASN A 93 -25.73 9.21 11.81
CA ASN A 93 -27.00 9.59 12.44
C ASN A 93 -26.93 11.00 13.10
N GLU A 94 -27.99 11.42 13.81
CA GLU A 94 -28.04 12.76 14.44
C GLU A 94 -27.03 12.98 15.59
N ASP A 95 -26.36 11.93 16.08
CA ASP A 95 -25.43 11.93 17.23
C ASP A 95 -23.95 11.67 16.82
N GLY A 96 -23.65 11.58 15.52
CA GLY A 96 -22.30 11.30 14.98
C GLY A 96 -22.07 9.86 14.50
N CYS A 97 -22.83 8.88 14.98
CA CYS A 97 -22.48 7.48 14.71
C CYS A 97 -22.96 6.96 13.37
N SER A 98 -22.04 6.32 12.66
CA SER A 98 -22.27 5.42 11.53
C SER A 98 -23.02 4.14 11.95
N GLN A 99 -23.62 3.41 11.00
CA GLN A 99 -24.28 2.14 11.31
C GLN A 99 -23.26 1.06 11.75
N SER A 100 -22.02 1.10 11.24
CA SER A 100 -20.95 0.18 11.59
C SER A 100 -20.57 0.28 13.09
N GLU A 101 -20.78 1.45 13.69
CA GLU A 101 -20.40 1.75 15.07
C GLU A 101 -21.50 1.62 16.11
N LEU A 102 -22.74 1.38 15.71
CA LEU A 102 -23.84 1.10 16.62
C LEU A 102 -23.78 -0.34 17.15
N ASP A 103 -24.60 -0.62 18.16
CA ASP A 103 -24.83 -1.93 18.76
C ASP A 103 -26.35 -2.16 18.71
N ASP A 104 -26.81 -2.93 17.72
CA ASP A 104 -28.24 -3.02 17.37
C ASP A 104 -29.04 -3.93 18.33
N ASP A 105 -28.43 -4.95 18.93
CA ASP A 105 -29.11 -5.90 19.85
C ASP A 105 -28.78 -5.72 21.35
N ASN A 106 -27.75 -4.92 21.64
CA ASN A 106 -27.31 -4.45 22.95
C ASN A 106 -26.64 -5.56 23.79
N ASP A 107 -25.83 -6.42 23.17
CA ASP A 107 -24.98 -7.40 23.85
C ASP A 107 -23.57 -6.88 24.23
N GLY A 108 -23.07 -5.86 23.53
CA GLY A 108 -21.76 -5.23 23.76
C GLY A 108 -20.76 -5.31 22.60
N ALA A 109 -21.07 -6.00 21.50
CA ALA A 109 -20.34 -5.84 20.23
C ALA A 109 -20.88 -4.64 19.43
N LYS A 110 -20.01 -4.00 18.62
CA LYS A 110 -20.44 -3.04 17.58
C LYS A 110 -20.75 -3.81 16.30
N ASN A 111 -21.72 -3.35 15.51
CA ASN A 111 -22.19 -3.97 14.27
C ASN A 111 -21.06 -4.31 13.25
N ASN A 112 -19.91 -3.63 13.31
CA ASN A 112 -18.73 -3.90 12.47
C ASN A 112 -17.78 -5.01 12.96
N VAL A 113 -17.96 -5.48 14.20
CA VAL A 113 -17.19 -6.58 14.83
C VAL A 113 -18.11 -7.65 15.41
N ASP A 114 -19.41 -7.56 15.13
CA ASP A 114 -20.45 -8.47 15.56
C ASP A 114 -20.74 -9.49 14.45
N LEU A 115 -20.37 -10.76 14.71
CA LEU A 115 -20.64 -11.89 13.82
C LEU A 115 -22.07 -12.43 13.99
N CYS A 116 -22.84 -11.89 14.93
CA CYS A 116 -24.11 -12.41 15.42
C CYS A 116 -25.20 -11.31 15.64
N PRO A 117 -25.60 -10.48 14.65
CA PRO A 117 -26.41 -9.24 14.85
C PRO A 117 -27.88 -9.37 15.33
N ASN A 118 -28.23 -10.49 15.97
CA ASN A 118 -29.53 -10.81 16.54
C ASN A 118 -29.38 -11.67 17.81
N THR A 119 -28.26 -11.55 18.55
CA THR A 119 -28.02 -12.25 19.81
C THR A 119 -29.13 -11.92 20.84
N PRO A 120 -29.70 -12.93 21.53
CA PRO A 120 -30.84 -12.67 22.40
C PRO A 120 -30.49 -11.82 23.63
N SER A 121 -30.78 -10.52 23.57
CA SER A 121 -30.53 -9.52 24.63
C SER A 121 -30.73 -10.04 26.06
N GLY A 122 -29.66 -10.01 26.85
CA GLY A 122 -29.60 -10.57 28.21
C GLY A 122 -29.06 -12.00 28.32
N VAL A 123 -28.73 -12.65 27.21
CA VAL A 123 -27.76 -13.76 27.15
C VAL A 123 -26.33 -13.18 27.29
N ALA A 124 -25.34 -14.04 27.57
CA ALA A 124 -23.93 -13.64 27.57
C ALA A 124 -23.32 -13.95 26.20
N ALA A 125 -22.96 -12.89 25.47
CA ALA A 125 -22.11 -12.94 24.31
C ALA A 125 -20.62 -13.04 24.68
N ASP A 126 -19.76 -13.14 23.67
CA ASP A 126 -18.32 -13.01 23.80
C ASP A 126 -17.83 -11.66 23.25
N ALA A 127 -16.63 -11.61 22.65
CA ALA A 127 -16.07 -10.37 22.09
C ALA A 127 -16.49 -10.11 20.63
N GLN A 128 -17.26 -11.01 20.01
CA GLN A 128 -17.70 -10.93 18.60
C GLN A 128 -19.23 -11.00 18.49
N GLY A 129 -19.94 -10.61 19.56
CA GLY A 129 -21.40 -10.60 19.64
C GLY A 129 -22.05 -11.99 19.73
N CYS A 130 -21.29 -13.07 19.87
CA CYS A 130 -21.86 -14.42 19.71
C CYS A 130 -22.07 -15.17 21.04
N SER A 131 -23.32 -15.55 21.31
CA SER A 131 -23.65 -16.43 22.42
C SER A 131 -23.09 -17.85 22.26
N GLU A 132 -22.95 -18.58 23.37
CA GLU A 132 -22.48 -19.98 23.36
C GLU A 132 -23.39 -20.90 22.53
N GLU A 133 -24.71 -20.68 22.55
CA GLU A 133 -25.66 -21.39 21.71
C GLU A 133 -25.55 -21.05 20.21
N GLN A 134 -25.11 -19.84 19.85
CA GLN A 134 -24.84 -19.48 18.43
C GLN A 134 -23.51 -20.08 17.95
N ARG A 135 -22.43 -19.95 18.72
CA ARG A 135 -21.09 -20.53 18.43
C ARG A 135 -21.02 -22.07 18.52
N THR A 136 -22.15 -22.74 18.68
CA THR A 136 -22.26 -24.21 18.65
C THR A 136 -23.48 -24.69 17.85
N SER A 137 -24.04 -23.81 17.03
CA SER A 137 -25.02 -24.13 16.01
C SER A 137 -24.31 -24.36 14.67
N ASP A 138 -24.69 -25.43 13.99
CA ASP A 138 -24.16 -25.91 12.71
C ASP A 138 -25.40 -26.39 11.94
N SER A 139 -25.86 -25.57 11.00
CA SER A 139 -27.20 -25.69 10.40
C SER A 139 -27.33 -26.71 9.28
N ASP A 140 -26.26 -27.00 8.54
CA ASP A 140 -26.26 -27.99 7.45
C ASP A 140 -25.35 -29.21 7.68
N GLY A 141 -24.39 -29.13 8.59
CA GLY A 141 -23.54 -30.24 9.03
C GLY A 141 -22.18 -30.37 8.34
N ASP A 142 -21.63 -29.29 7.78
CA ASP A 142 -20.34 -29.32 7.07
C ASP A 142 -19.12 -29.44 8.01
N GLY A 143 -19.16 -28.75 9.16
CA GLY A 143 -18.10 -28.71 10.17
C GLY A 143 -17.69 -27.31 10.67
N LEU A 144 -18.20 -26.23 10.08
CA LEU A 144 -18.17 -24.87 10.63
C LEU A 144 -19.38 -24.63 11.57
N ASN A 145 -19.43 -23.47 12.22
CA ASN A 145 -20.60 -23.03 13.00
C ASN A 145 -21.26 -21.85 12.28
N ASP A 146 -22.58 -21.69 12.44
CA ASP A 146 -23.38 -20.64 11.76
C ASP A 146 -22.80 -19.20 11.80
N PRO A 147 -22.03 -18.75 12.83
CA PRO A 147 -21.38 -17.43 12.85
C PRO A 147 -19.98 -17.37 12.23
N GLU A 148 -19.39 -18.52 11.91
CA GLU A 148 -18.06 -18.69 11.29
C GLU A 148 -18.17 -19.17 9.83
N ASP A 149 -19.39 -19.19 9.29
CA ASP A 149 -19.79 -19.77 8.00
C ASP A 149 -20.51 -18.69 7.17
N ASN A 150 -20.01 -18.42 5.96
CA ASN A 150 -20.60 -17.44 5.05
C ASN A 150 -21.83 -17.98 4.31
N CYS A 151 -22.06 -19.29 4.37
CA CYS A 151 -23.02 -20.06 3.62
C CYS A 151 -23.81 -21.11 4.46
N PRO A 152 -24.38 -20.78 5.66
CA PRO A 152 -24.87 -21.74 6.67
C PRO A 152 -26.19 -22.47 6.34
N ASN A 153 -26.46 -22.68 5.05
CA ASN A 153 -27.57 -23.45 4.50
C ASN A 153 -27.12 -24.21 3.23
N THR A 154 -25.84 -24.58 3.15
CA THR A 154 -25.21 -25.32 2.04
C THR A 154 -25.87 -26.70 1.84
N GLY A 155 -25.76 -27.24 0.61
CA GLY A 155 -26.31 -28.55 0.27
C GLY A 155 -25.67 -29.69 1.08
N ALA A 156 -26.36 -30.17 2.12
CA ALA A 156 -25.85 -31.19 3.06
C ALA A 156 -25.15 -32.39 2.36
N GLY A 157 -23.82 -32.42 2.44
CA GLY A 157 -22.96 -33.44 1.81
C GLY A 157 -22.33 -33.06 0.46
N GLU A 158 -22.40 -31.80 0.05
CA GLU A 158 -21.53 -31.17 -0.95
C GLU A 158 -20.10 -30.99 -0.39
N ASN A 159 -19.16 -30.48 -1.21
CA ASN A 159 -17.85 -30.06 -0.69
C ASN A 159 -17.87 -28.53 -0.54
N VAL A 160 -17.45 -28.07 0.62
CA VAL A 160 -17.27 -26.65 0.93
C VAL A 160 -15.79 -26.25 0.84
N ASP A 161 -15.56 -24.94 0.82
CA ASP A 161 -14.25 -24.33 1.05
C ASP A 161 -14.00 -24.04 2.54
N GLU A 162 -13.06 -23.13 2.84
CA GLU A 162 -12.71 -22.73 4.21
C GLU A 162 -13.74 -21.77 4.85
N ASN A 163 -14.76 -21.34 4.09
CA ASN A 163 -15.81 -20.40 4.50
C ASN A 163 -17.23 -21.04 4.51
N GLY A 164 -17.34 -22.37 4.35
CA GLY A 164 -18.61 -23.11 4.34
C GLY A 164 -19.38 -23.05 3.01
N CYS A 165 -18.81 -22.40 1.99
CA CYS A 165 -19.49 -22.22 0.71
C CYS A 165 -19.15 -23.33 -0.29
N SER A 166 -20.17 -23.92 -0.91
CA SER A 166 -20.03 -24.85 -2.04
C SER A 166 -19.82 -24.09 -3.36
N GLN A 167 -19.19 -24.74 -4.36
CA GLN A 167 -19.02 -24.21 -5.72
C GLN A 167 -20.34 -23.81 -6.42
N ALA A 168 -21.50 -24.22 -5.90
CA ALA A 168 -22.81 -23.81 -6.40
C ALA A 168 -23.35 -22.50 -5.77
N GLN A 169 -22.63 -21.93 -4.80
CA GLN A 169 -23.00 -20.73 -4.03
C GLN A 169 -21.98 -19.61 -4.18
N ARG A 170 -20.71 -19.95 -4.42
CA ARG A 170 -19.63 -18.99 -4.73
C ARG A 170 -19.68 -18.59 -6.21
N ASP A 171 -19.31 -17.34 -6.45
CA ASP A 171 -19.19 -16.64 -7.72
C ASP A 171 -17.85 -15.89 -7.58
N SER A 172 -16.77 -16.50 -8.08
CA SER A 172 -15.39 -16.16 -7.66
C SER A 172 -14.79 -14.96 -8.41
N ASP A 173 -15.26 -14.68 -9.64
CA ASP A 173 -14.83 -13.55 -10.46
C ASP A 173 -15.87 -12.42 -10.50
N GLY A 174 -17.13 -12.69 -10.15
CA GLY A 174 -18.21 -11.71 -10.13
C GLY A 174 -18.98 -11.59 -11.45
N ASP A 175 -18.89 -12.59 -12.35
CA ASP A 175 -19.57 -12.58 -13.64
C ASP A 175 -21.10 -12.80 -13.54
N GLY A 176 -21.58 -13.37 -12.42
CA GLY A 176 -22.98 -13.69 -12.17
C GLY A 176 -23.37 -15.17 -12.33
N LEU A 177 -22.39 -16.06 -12.53
CA LEU A 177 -22.51 -17.52 -12.47
C LEU A 177 -21.76 -18.06 -11.25
N SER A 178 -22.15 -19.24 -10.79
CA SER A 178 -21.43 -19.93 -9.73
C SER A 178 -20.27 -20.77 -10.28
N ASP A 179 -19.16 -20.92 -9.54
CA ASP A 179 -17.96 -21.69 -9.92
C ASP A 179 -18.25 -23.10 -10.53
N LEU A 180 -19.38 -23.72 -10.16
CA LEU A 180 -19.81 -25.04 -10.61
C LEU A 180 -20.34 -25.08 -12.06
N ASP A 181 -20.95 -23.99 -12.53
CA ASP A 181 -21.54 -23.84 -13.87
C ASP A 181 -20.70 -22.93 -14.79
N ASP A 182 -19.75 -22.17 -14.24
CA ASP A 182 -18.68 -21.49 -14.97
C ASP A 182 -17.59 -22.47 -15.52
N ALA A 183 -16.78 -22.00 -16.46
CA ALA A 183 -15.60 -22.65 -17.00
C ALA A 183 -14.44 -21.66 -17.35
N CYS A 184 -14.50 -20.41 -16.93
CA CYS A 184 -13.47 -19.38 -17.07
C CYS A 184 -13.45 -18.48 -15.83
N ASP A 185 -12.83 -19.02 -14.77
CA ASP A 185 -12.74 -18.55 -13.39
C ASP A 185 -12.04 -17.15 -13.19
N ASP A 186 -11.94 -16.37 -14.26
CA ASP A 186 -11.23 -15.09 -14.40
C ASP A 186 -11.97 -14.08 -15.32
N THR A 187 -13.29 -14.20 -15.46
CA THR A 187 -14.12 -13.34 -16.32
C THR A 187 -14.46 -12.01 -15.61
N PRO A 188 -14.04 -10.83 -16.12
CA PRO A 188 -14.20 -9.59 -15.36
C PRO A 188 -15.68 -9.16 -15.18
N PRO A 189 -16.06 -8.64 -13.99
CA PRO A 189 -17.43 -8.24 -13.68
C PRO A 189 -18.07 -7.34 -14.74
N GLY A 190 -19.30 -7.68 -15.14
CA GLY A 190 -20.09 -6.88 -16.08
C GLY A 190 -19.77 -7.07 -17.56
N PHE A 191 -18.73 -7.83 -17.93
CA PHE A 191 -18.52 -8.23 -19.32
C PHE A 191 -19.70 -9.07 -19.84
N PRO A 192 -20.08 -8.97 -21.12
CA PRO A 192 -21.11 -9.85 -21.69
C PRO A 192 -20.64 -11.30 -21.85
N ILE A 193 -21.07 -12.14 -20.92
CA ILE A 193 -20.67 -13.55 -20.80
C ILE A 193 -21.43 -14.53 -21.71
N LEU A 194 -20.77 -15.65 -22.01
CA LEU A 194 -21.44 -16.82 -22.60
C LEU A 194 -22.15 -17.64 -21.51
N ALA A 195 -22.90 -18.67 -21.91
CA ALA A 195 -23.62 -19.56 -20.98
C ALA A 195 -22.69 -20.61 -20.31
N ASN A 196 -21.46 -20.19 -19.98
CA ASN A 196 -20.34 -20.96 -19.40
C ASN A 196 -19.25 -19.99 -18.88
N GLY A 197 -19.67 -18.80 -18.44
CA GLY A 197 -18.90 -17.62 -18.00
C GLY A 197 -18.01 -16.95 -19.03
N CYS A 198 -17.05 -17.68 -19.61
CA CYS A 198 -16.10 -17.18 -20.61
C CYS A 198 -16.69 -16.09 -21.54
N THR A 199 -16.05 -14.93 -21.60
CA THR A 199 -16.47 -13.75 -22.36
C THR A 199 -16.92 -14.05 -23.80
N ASP A 200 -17.99 -13.39 -24.27
CA ASP A 200 -18.32 -13.40 -25.69
C ASP A 200 -17.37 -12.45 -26.45
N GLU A 201 -16.38 -12.99 -27.18
CA GLU A 201 -15.51 -12.21 -28.08
C GLU A 201 -16.32 -11.31 -29.04
N SER A 202 -17.58 -11.65 -29.33
CA SER A 202 -18.49 -10.84 -30.16
C SER A 202 -19.01 -9.57 -29.47
N ALA A 203 -18.84 -9.45 -28.15
CA ALA A 203 -19.19 -8.26 -27.38
C ALA A 203 -18.13 -7.18 -27.46
N LEU A 204 -16.85 -7.56 -27.58
CA LEU A 204 -15.73 -6.63 -27.81
C LEU A 204 -15.87 -5.82 -29.11
N ASP A 205 -16.65 -6.33 -30.08
CA ASP A 205 -17.06 -5.60 -31.31
C ASP A 205 -18.04 -4.42 -31.00
N MET A 206 -18.34 -4.13 -29.73
CA MET A 206 -19.21 -3.07 -29.25
C MET A 206 -18.52 -2.22 -28.17
N ASP A 207 -18.80 -0.92 -28.23
CA ASP A 207 -18.49 0.12 -27.24
C ASP A 207 -19.32 -0.19 -25.97
N LEU A 208 -18.65 -0.67 -24.91
CA LEU A 208 -19.28 -1.31 -23.74
C LEU A 208 -19.45 -0.33 -22.55
N ASP A 209 -18.47 0.54 -22.31
CA ASP A 209 -18.50 1.56 -21.25
C ASP A 209 -18.97 2.95 -21.73
N GLY A 210 -18.80 3.28 -23.02
CA GLY A 210 -19.30 4.50 -23.66
C GLY A 210 -18.25 5.55 -24.06
N ASP A 211 -16.95 5.25 -23.99
CA ASP A 211 -15.88 6.20 -24.34
C ASP A 211 -15.78 6.51 -25.85
N GLY A 212 -16.20 5.57 -26.70
CA GLY A 212 -16.18 5.64 -28.17
C GLY A 212 -15.08 4.83 -28.86
N TYR A 213 -14.25 4.08 -28.13
CA TYR A 213 -13.41 3.00 -28.63
C TYR A 213 -14.22 1.69 -28.65
N SER A 214 -13.65 0.64 -29.25
CA SER A 214 -14.24 -0.71 -29.38
C SER A 214 -13.47 -1.55 -30.40
N GLY A 215 -13.69 -2.85 -30.34
CA GLY A 215 -13.03 -3.88 -31.12
C GLY A 215 -11.88 -4.51 -30.34
N VAL A 216 -11.62 -5.79 -30.61
CA VAL A 216 -10.51 -6.54 -30.00
C VAL A 216 -9.20 -5.75 -30.06
N TYR A 217 -8.59 -5.51 -28.90
CA TYR A 217 -7.30 -4.83 -28.79
C TYR A 217 -6.23 -5.53 -29.64
N THR A 218 -5.58 -4.77 -30.52
CA THR A 218 -4.60 -5.28 -31.46
C THR A 218 -3.50 -4.25 -31.75
N TYR A 219 -2.25 -4.71 -31.71
CA TYR A 219 -1.04 -3.91 -31.86
C TYR A 219 0.03 -4.65 -32.68
N ASP A 220 1.04 -3.91 -33.15
CA ASP A 220 2.36 -4.45 -33.51
C ASP A 220 3.32 -4.22 -32.33
N ILE A 221 4.21 -5.16 -32.02
CA ILE A 221 5.30 -4.95 -31.03
C ILE A 221 6.51 -4.33 -31.73
N ASP A 222 7.07 -3.22 -31.23
CA ASP A 222 8.33 -2.69 -31.75
C ASP A 222 9.53 -3.57 -31.27
N PRO A 223 10.28 -4.20 -32.18
CA PRO A 223 11.35 -5.14 -31.83
C PRO A 223 12.63 -4.46 -31.30
N ALA A 224 12.64 -3.14 -31.10
CA ALA A 224 13.74 -2.39 -30.51
C ALA A 224 13.47 -1.89 -29.08
N THR A 225 12.20 -1.69 -28.70
CA THR A 225 11.80 -1.23 -27.36
C THR A 225 10.93 -2.23 -26.58
N GLY A 226 10.14 -3.08 -27.26
CA GLY A 226 9.13 -3.95 -26.66
C GLY A 226 7.71 -3.39 -26.71
N LEU A 227 7.57 -2.07 -26.94
CA LEU A 227 6.31 -1.32 -26.84
C LEU A 227 5.26 -1.70 -27.90
N HIS A 228 3.99 -1.58 -27.52
CA HIS A 228 2.80 -1.68 -28.35
C HIS A 228 2.65 -0.45 -29.26
N VAL A 229 2.84 -0.65 -30.57
CA VAL A 229 2.70 0.40 -31.60
C VAL A 229 1.61 0.04 -32.61
N ASN A 230 1.11 1.05 -33.34
CA ASN A 230 -0.04 0.92 -34.26
C ASN A 230 -1.33 0.37 -33.60
N GLN A 231 -1.50 0.60 -32.30
CA GLN A 231 -2.64 0.10 -31.51
C GLN A 231 -4.00 0.47 -32.13
N THR A 232 -4.92 -0.49 -32.12
CA THR A 232 -6.33 -0.34 -32.52
C THR A 232 -7.22 -1.30 -31.75
N GLY A 233 -8.50 -0.95 -31.61
CA GLY A 233 -9.40 -1.61 -30.67
C GLY A 233 -9.47 -0.78 -29.39
N ASP A 234 -9.61 -1.47 -28.27
CA ASP A 234 -9.75 -0.90 -26.94
C ASP A 234 -9.05 -1.82 -25.92
N ALA A 235 -8.11 -1.27 -25.15
CA ALA A 235 -7.32 -2.01 -24.16
C ALA A 235 -8.09 -2.33 -22.86
N PHE A 236 -9.08 -1.50 -22.46
CA PHE A 236 -9.77 -1.62 -21.17
C PHE A 236 -11.30 -1.52 -21.32
N PRO A 237 -11.98 -2.49 -21.98
CA PRO A 237 -13.38 -2.34 -22.43
C PRO A 237 -14.48 -2.26 -21.34
N SER A 238 -14.10 -2.03 -20.09
CA SER A 238 -15.00 -1.77 -18.96
C SER A 238 -14.69 -0.45 -18.25
N ASP A 239 -13.73 0.33 -18.74
CA ASP A 239 -13.29 1.58 -18.12
C ASP A 239 -13.36 2.75 -19.10
N ALA A 240 -14.42 3.54 -19.02
CA ALA A 240 -14.66 4.69 -19.90
C ALA A 240 -13.62 5.84 -19.77
N THR A 241 -12.53 5.63 -19.04
CA THR A 241 -11.40 6.56 -18.93
C THR A 241 -10.08 6.00 -19.46
N GLN A 242 -9.98 4.70 -19.74
CA GLN A 242 -8.78 4.03 -20.26
C GLN A 242 -9.07 3.23 -21.53
N TRP A 243 -8.20 3.31 -22.53
CA TRP A 243 -8.39 2.63 -23.83
C TRP A 243 -7.07 2.31 -24.57
N PHE A 244 -5.92 2.60 -23.96
CA PHE A 244 -4.60 2.51 -24.58
C PHE A 244 -3.56 2.13 -23.52
N ASP A 245 -2.66 1.23 -23.91
CA ASP A 245 -1.64 0.60 -23.04
C ASP A 245 -0.36 0.46 -23.90
N GLN A 246 0.68 1.23 -23.61
CA GLN A 246 1.84 1.38 -24.50
C GLN A 246 2.88 0.27 -24.37
N ASP A 247 2.92 -0.47 -23.27
CA ASP A 247 3.98 -1.44 -23.03
C ASP A 247 3.50 -2.84 -22.63
N GLY A 248 2.26 -2.98 -22.16
CA GLY A 248 1.57 -4.24 -21.95
C GLY A 248 1.41 -4.70 -20.51
N ASP A 249 1.52 -3.80 -19.52
CA ASP A 249 1.51 -4.19 -18.10
C ASP A 249 0.11 -4.22 -17.44
N GLY A 250 -0.86 -3.52 -18.00
CA GLY A 250 -2.24 -3.46 -17.49
C GLY A 250 -2.63 -2.14 -16.80
N TYR A 251 -1.77 -1.12 -16.80
CA TYR A 251 -2.15 0.27 -16.52
C TYR A 251 -2.37 1.06 -17.82
N GLY A 252 -3.11 2.17 -17.73
CA GLY A 252 -3.58 2.90 -18.92
C GLY A 252 -2.87 4.24 -19.15
N ASP A 253 -2.41 4.48 -20.38
CA ASP A 253 -1.70 5.71 -20.79
C ASP A 253 -2.48 7.02 -20.58
N ASN A 254 -3.82 6.99 -20.40
CA ASN A 254 -4.59 8.22 -20.30
C ASN A 254 -4.35 8.88 -18.93
N PRO A 255 -3.92 10.16 -18.91
CA PRO A 255 -3.66 10.85 -17.65
C PRO A 255 -4.95 11.26 -16.94
N SER A 256 -4.82 11.54 -15.63
CA SER A 256 -5.84 12.18 -14.78
C SER A 256 -6.60 13.29 -15.54
N PRO A 257 -7.95 13.28 -15.56
CA PRO A 257 -8.86 12.67 -14.58
C PRO A 257 -9.25 11.21 -14.82
N ALA A 258 -8.56 10.47 -15.70
CA ALA A 258 -8.71 9.01 -15.75
C ALA A 258 -8.30 8.36 -14.41
N ASN A 259 -8.87 7.19 -14.11
CA ASN A 259 -8.39 6.32 -13.02
C ASN A 259 -7.21 5.46 -13.52
N ASN A 260 -6.56 4.74 -12.59
CA ASN A 260 -5.53 3.74 -12.86
C ASN A 260 -4.51 4.15 -13.94
N ALA A 261 -4.19 5.44 -13.97
CA ALA A 261 -3.38 6.06 -15.00
C ALA A 261 -1.91 5.71 -14.77
N ASP A 262 -1.27 5.20 -15.80
CA ASP A 262 0.13 4.81 -15.77
C ASP A 262 1.06 6.04 -15.64
N ASP A 263 1.93 6.02 -14.62
CA ASP A 263 2.94 7.04 -14.38
C ASP A 263 4.22 6.79 -15.20
N CYS A 264 4.39 5.58 -15.73
CA CYS A 264 5.54 5.10 -16.50
C CYS A 264 5.21 4.51 -17.92
N PRO A 265 4.46 5.16 -18.85
CA PRO A 265 3.98 4.61 -20.15
C PRO A 265 5.00 4.22 -21.25
N ALA A 266 6.06 3.53 -20.88
CA ALA A 266 7.09 2.93 -21.72
C ALA A 266 8.00 1.94 -20.96
N GLU A 267 7.65 1.50 -19.74
CA GLU A 267 8.51 0.78 -18.78
C GLU A 267 7.87 -0.43 -18.06
N THR A 268 6.96 -1.18 -18.70
CA THR A 268 6.37 -2.48 -18.27
C THR A 268 6.51 -2.80 -16.77
N GLY A 269 5.62 -2.24 -15.96
CA GLY A 269 5.72 -2.25 -14.53
C GLY A 269 4.92 -3.34 -13.81
N THR A 270 4.94 -3.23 -12.48
CA THR A 270 3.97 -3.88 -11.59
C THR A 270 3.65 -3.01 -10.35
N SER A 271 4.29 -1.84 -10.18
CA SER A 271 4.06 -0.99 -9.01
C SER A 271 2.61 -0.51 -8.92
N TYR A 272 2.09 -0.47 -7.70
CA TYR A 272 0.68 -0.15 -7.42
C TYR A 272 0.45 0.73 -6.17
N ILE A 273 1.52 1.09 -5.43
CA ILE A 273 1.41 1.79 -4.14
C ILE A 273 1.78 3.27 -4.24
N ASP A 274 2.96 3.62 -4.79
CA ASP A 274 3.45 5.01 -4.83
C ASP A 274 3.34 5.68 -6.21
N PHE A 275 3.52 4.90 -7.27
CA PHE A 275 3.24 5.25 -8.67
C PHE A 275 2.69 4.00 -9.37
N LEU A 276 1.87 4.17 -10.40
CA LEU A 276 1.29 3.05 -11.16
C LEU A 276 2.14 2.73 -12.41
N GLY A 277 2.20 1.46 -12.80
CA GLY A 277 2.82 0.99 -14.05
C GLY A 277 4.35 1.13 -14.15
N CYS A 278 5.04 1.39 -13.04
CA CYS A 278 6.50 1.47 -13.02
C CYS A 278 7.15 0.13 -12.64
N PHE A 279 8.42 -0.04 -13.01
CA PHE A 279 9.22 -1.19 -12.58
C PHE A 279 9.21 -1.34 -11.05
N ASP A 280 8.92 -2.56 -10.61
CA ASP A 280 8.82 -3.06 -9.25
C ASP A 280 9.39 -4.50 -9.24
N ASP A 281 9.85 -4.99 -8.10
CA ASP A 281 10.41 -6.35 -7.96
C ASP A 281 9.44 -7.34 -7.27
N GLY A 282 8.32 -6.84 -6.75
CA GLY A 282 7.15 -7.59 -6.30
C GLY A 282 6.58 -7.16 -4.94
N ASP A 283 6.86 -5.94 -4.45
CA ASP A 283 6.24 -5.39 -3.23
C ASP A 283 5.24 -4.23 -3.49
N GLY A 284 5.24 -3.68 -4.70
CA GLY A 284 4.29 -2.67 -5.16
C GLY A 284 4.81 -1.23 -5.14
N TYR A 285 6.02 -0.98 -4.63
CA TYR A 285 6.72 0.31 -4.75
C TYR A 285 7.64 0.33 -5.98
N ARG A 286 7.88 1.51 -6.59
CA ARG A 286 8.74 1.58 -7.78
C ARG A 286 10.24 1.51 -7.45
N ASP A 287 10.94 0.55 -8.08
CA ASP A 287 12.40 0.30 -8.07
C ASP A 287 13.19 1.62 -7.94
N GLU A 288 12.92 2.59 -8.82
CA GLU A 288 13.74 3.79 -8.96
C GLU A 288 13.74 4.71 -7.74
N ASN A 289 12.63 4.77 -6.98
CA ASN A 289 12.49 5.60 -5.79
C ASN A 289 13.28 5.04 -4.60
N GLU A 290 13.57 3.75 -4.61
CA GLU A 290 14.18 3.03 -3.49
C GLU A 290 15.67 3.34 -3.28
N PRO A 291 16.17 3.16 -2.04
CA PRO A 291 17.59 3.04 -1.77
C PRO A 291 18.21 1.90 -2.59
N ALA A 292 19.28 2.19 -3.33
CA ALA A 292 19.94 1.23 -4.22
C ALA A 292 20.68 0.07 -3.51
N ALA A 293 20.46 -0.10 -2.20
CA ALA A 293 20.87 -1.26 -1.41
C ALA A 293 19.75 -2.30 -1.27
N LEU A 294 18.48 -1.89 -1.38
CA LEU A 294 17.32 -2.74 -1.19
C LEU A 294 16.82 -3.34 -2.52
N ARG A 295 16.57 -2.47 -3.51
CA ARG A 295 16.15 -2.80 -4.89
C ARG A 295 16.59 -4.15 -5.43
N GLY A 296 15.62 -5.02 -5.71
CA GLY A 296 15.79 -6.43 -5.99
C GLY A 296 15.46 -7.34 -4.79
N ASP A 297 14.85 -6.80 -3.74
CA ASP A 297 14.40 -7.47 -2.51
C ASP A 297 13.01 -6.94 -2.09
N ALA A 298 11.97 -7.55 -2.67
CA ALA A 298 10.51 -7.40 -2.40
C ALA A 298 10.06 -7.62 -0.94
N THR A 299 10.96 -7.42 0.02
CA THR A 299 10.68 -7.35 1.44
C THR A 299 11.11 -6.01 2.05
N GLN A 300 11.71 -5.11 1.27
CA GLN A 300 12.38 -3.89 1.74
C GLN A 300 12.27 -2.70 0.76
N TRP A 301 11.18 -1.94 0.85
CA TRP A 301 10.98 -0.72 0.05
C TRP A 301 11.56 0.56 0.67
N ARG A 302 12.01 0.52 1.94
CA ARG A 302 12.33 1.73 2.73
C ARG A 302 13.52 1.55 3.68
N ASP A 303 14.40 2.55 3.67
CA ASP A 303 15.52 2.76 4.58
C ASP A 303 15.31 4.14 5.23
N SER A 304 15.16 4.18 6.56
CA SER A 304 14.75 5.40 7.26
C SER A 304 15.90 6.27 7.77
N ASP A 305 17.14 5.78 7.80
CA ASP A 305 18.32 6.56 8.24
C ASP A 305 19.54 6.54 7.31
N PHE A 306 19.43 5.84 6.18
CA PHE A 306 20.33 5.81 5.02
C PHE A 306 21.65 5.05 5.25
N ASP A 307 21.62 3.98 6.03
CA ASP A 307 22.76 3.10 6.27
C ASP A 307 22.90 1.95 5.24
N GLY A 308 21.81 1.59 4.55
CA GLY A 308 21.72 0.52 3.56
C GLY A 308 21.05 -0.79 4.03
N TYR A 309 20.46 -0.83 5.22
CA TYR A 309 19.51 -1.86 5.67
C TYR A 309 18.06 -1.34 5.53
N GLY A 310 17.09 -2.25 5.56
CA GLY A 310 15.68 -1.92 5.34
C GLY A 310 14.84 -1.95 6.61
N ASP A 311 13.87 -1.05 6.73
CA ASP A 311 13.05 -0.86 7.94
C ASP A 311 12.25 -2.10 8.36
N ASN A 312 11.88 -2.96 7.40
CA ASN A 312 11.02 -4.11 7.65
C ASN A 312 11.80 -5.26 8.30
N TRP A 313 11.15 -6.05 9.15
CA TRP A 313 11.82 -7.15 9.86
C TRP A 313 11.15 -8.51 9.68
N GLY A 314 11.97 -9.55 9.54
CA GLY A 314 11.51 -10.92 9.26
C GLY A 314 11.67 -11.91 10.41
N ASP A 315 12.34 -11.54 11.52
CA ASP A 315 12.49 -12.40 12.70
C ASP A 315 11.40 -12.08 13.75
N PRO A 316 10.47 -13.02 14.04
CA PRO A 316 9.40 -12.79 15.01
C PRO A 316 9.88 -12.57 16.45
N SER A 317 11.13 -12.90 16.79
CA SER A 317 11.68 -12.65 18.12
C SER A 317 11.88 -11.17 18.42
N TRP A 318 11.98 -10.32 17.40
CA TRP A 318 12.10 -8.87 17.56
C TRP A 318 10.77 -8.22 17.97
N ASN A 319 9.63 -8.90 17.77
CA ASN A 319 8.30 -8.39 18.14
C ASN A 319 8.14 -8.12 19.66
N GLU A 320 8.97 -8.73 20.51
CA GLU A 320 8.98 -8.48 21.96
C GLU A 320 9.90 -7.32 22.39
N THR A 321 10.86 -6.92 21.55
CA THR A 321 11.89 -5.92 21.87
C THR A 321 11.81 -4.62 21.05
N ARG A 322 11.15 -4.65 19.89
CA ARG A 322 11.04 -3.51 18.97
C ARG A 322 10.09 -2.43 19.51
N ASP A 323 10.50 -1.17 19.42
CA ASP A 323 9.69 -0.02 19.85
C ASP A 323 8.58 0.27 18.82
N PRO A 324 7.28 0.36 19.21
CA PRO A 324 6.18 0.60 18.28
C PRO A 324 6.20 1.96 17.55
N SER A 325 7.12 2.87 17.89
CA SER A 325 7.35 4.11 17.14
C SER A 325 8.37 3.97 16.01
N TRP A 326 9.03 2.81 15.87
CA TRP A 326 10.02 2.56 14.83
C TRP A 326 9.36 2.27 13.47
N PRO A 327 9.97 2.72 12.36
CA PRO A 327 9.42 2.56 11.02
C PRO A 327 9.40 1.10 10.55
N GLY A 328 8.79 0.83 9.40
CA GLY A 328 8.69 -0.49 8.79
C GLY A 328 7.69 -1.42 9.47
N GLU A 329 7.52 -2.62 8.89
CA GLU A 329 6.57 -3.64 9.35
C GLU A 329 7.15 -5.07 9.37
N PHE A 330 6.37 -6.02 9.89
CA PHE A 330 6.78 -7.43 9.96
C PHE A 330 6.48 -8.13 8.63
N VAL A 331 7.49 -8.25 7.76
CA VAL A 331 7.41 -8.98 6.50
C VAL A 331 8.01 -10.38 6.70
N ALA A 332 7.18 -11.42 6.55
CA ALA A 332 7.52 -12.78 6.97
C ALA A 332 8.71 -13.39 6.18
N GLY A 333 9.90 -13.35 6.79
CA GLY A 333 11.14 -13.83 6.17
C GLY A 333 11.95 -12.76 5.44
N ALA A 334 11.70 -11.48 5.70
CA ALA A 334 12.44 -10.35 5.14
C ALA A 334 13.96 -10.52 5.20
N THR A 335 14.63 -10.12 4.11
CA THR A 335 16.09 -10.03 4.03
C THR A 335 16.57 -8.59 4.25
N ASN A 336 17.87 -8.42 4.51
CA ASN A 336 18.52 -7.12 4.74
C ASN A 336 17.86 -6.21 5.80
N ALA A 337 17.14 -6.80 6.76
CA ALA A 337 16.40 -6.09 7.81
C ALA A 337 17.30 -5.36 8.81
N ASP A 338 16.89 -4.16 9.19
CA ASP A 338 17.55 -3.31 10.18
C ASP A 338 17.00 -3.55 11.61
N TYR A 339 17.90 -3.72 12.57
CA TYR A 339 17.58 -3.79 14.00
C TYR A 339 17.56 -2.40 14.69
N CYS A 340 18.13 -1.37 14.07
CA CYS A 340 18.26 -0.02 14.59
C CYS A 340 17.85 1.12 13.59
N PRO A 341 16.63 1.12 13.00
CA PRO A 341 16.20 2.07 11.93
C PRO A 341 15.87 3.50 12.40
N LYS A 342 16.66 4.00 13.34
CA LYS A 342 16.75 5.38 13.82
C LYS A 342 18.20 5.74 14.20
N THR A 343 19.18 4.97 13.72
CA THR A 343 20.60 5.25 13.89
C THR A 343 20.89 6.65 13.35
N THR A 344 21.88 7.36 13.92
CA THR A 344 22.21 8.68 13.38
C THR A 344 22.89 8.54 12.00
N SER A 345 22.18 8.94 10.94
CA SER A 345 22.60 8.84 9.54
C SER A 345 24.08 9.16 9.29
N GLY A 346 24.79 8.23 8.66
CA GLY A 346 26.22 8.35 8.34
C GLY A 346 27.19 7.95 9.46
N LEU A 347 26.69 7.34 10.55
CA LEU A 347 27.50 6.52 11.46
C LEU A 347 27.96 5.22 10.77
N GLN A 348 28.84 4.46 11.45
CA GLN A 348 29.31 3.16 10.96
C GLN A 348 28.57 2.02 11.64
N VAL A 349 27.56 1.49 10.95
CA VAL A 349 26.77 0.34 11.36
C VAL A 349 27.51 -0.99 11.17
N ASP A 350 26.99 -2.05 11.79
CA ASP A 350 27.55 -3.41 11.72
C ASP A 350 26.88 -4.30 10.65
N SER A 351 26.51 -5.54 10.98
CA SER A 351 25.85 -6.51 10.09
C SER A 351 24.34 -6.61 10.28
N GLU A 352 23.77 -5.83 11.21
CA GLU A 352 22.36 -5.83 11.60
C GLU A 352 21.81 -4.39 11.69
N GLY A 353 22.42 -3.45 10.95
CA GLY A 353 22.07 -2.02 10.88
C GLY A 353 22.36 -1.16 12.13
N CYS A 354 22.78 -1.77 13.24
CA CYS A 354 23.11 -1.00 14.46
C CYS A 354 24.50 -0.36 14.43
N HIS A 355 24.59 0.88 14.92
CA HIS A 355 25.84 1.45 15.42
C HIS A 355 26.15 0.96 16.84
N ILE A 356 27.45 0.89 17.18
CA ILE A 356 27.96 0.31 18.42
C ILE A 356 27.44 0.98 19.72
N SER A 357 26.97 2.23 19.66
CA SER A 357 26.38 2.92 20.82
C SER A 357 24.92 2.55 21.11
N GLU A 358 24.25 1.86 20.19
CA GLU A 358 22.84 1.46 20.29
C GLU A 358 22.67 -0.04 20.57
N ARG A 359 23.78 -0.79 20.64
CA ARG A 359 23.84 -2.22 20.95
C ARG A 359 24.21 -2.44 22.43
N ASP A 360 23.55 -3.41 23.07
CA ASP A 360 23.92 -4.02 24.36
C ASP A 360 23.90 -5.55 24.14
N THR A 361 25.07 -6.11 23.85
CA THR A 361 25.23 -7.50 23.34
C THR A 361 24.98 -8.57 24.40
N ASP A 362 25.08 -8.25 25.69
CA ASP A 362 24.87 -9.22 26.79
C ASP A 362 23.77 -8.85 27.79
N GLN A 363 23.11 -7.70 27.59
CA GLN A 363 21.88 -7.24 28.22
C GLN A 363 22.05 -6.91 29.72
N ASP A 364 23.17 -6.27 30.07
CA ASP A 364 23.47 -5.84 31.44
C ASP A 364 23.12 -4.38 31.76
N GLY A 365 22.86 -3.56 30.72
CA GLY A 365 22.59 -2.13 30.83
C GLY A 365 23.79 -1.21 30.60
N VAL A 366 24.92 -1.72 30.10
CA VAL A 366 26.06 -0.95 29.58
C VAL A 366 26.19 -1.21 28.07
N MET A 367 26.02 -0.17 27.25
CA MET A 367 26.11 -0.26 25.79
C MET A 367 27.53 -0.68 25.33
N ASP A 368 27.62 -1.36 24.18
CA ASP A 368 28.86 -1.92 23.63
C ASP A 368 29.97 -0.86 23.37
N ASP A 369 29.64 0.43 23.25
CA ASP A 369 30.61 1.52 23.12
C ASP A 369 31.21 2.00 24.46
N ALA A 370 30.55 1.66 25.57
CA ALA A 370 30.93 1.98 26.94
C ALA A 370 31.45 0.77 27.74
N ASP A 371 31.17 -0.46 27.29
CA ASP A 371 31.67 -1.70 27.89
C ASP A 371 33.07 -2.10 27.34
N ASN A 372 33.97 -2.47 28.24
CA ASN A 372 35.27 -3.07 27.90
C ASN A 372 35.19 -4.60 27.66
N CYS A 373 34.05 -5.23 27.88
CA CYS A 373 33.79 -6.66 27.79
C CYS A 373 32.52 -7.12 27.01
N PRO A 374 32.09 -6.55 25.84
CA PRO A 374 30.71 -6.61 25.27
C PRO A 374 30.10 -7.97 24.89
N THR A 375 30.14 -8.95 25.78
CA THR A 375 29.77 -10.38 25.66
C THR A 375 29.75 -11.09 27.04
N GLN A 376 29.95 -10.37 28.16
CA GLN A 376 30.20 -10.89 29.50
C GLN A 376 29.63 -10.00 30.63
N ALA A 377 28.32 -9.74 30.63
CA ALA A 377 27.54 -9.04 31.66
C ALA A 377 28.20 -8.87 33.04
N LYS A 378 28.43 -7.61 33.43
CA LYS A 378 28.92 -7.09 34.72
C LYS A 378 28.44 -7.87 35.93
N GLY A 379 27.14 -8.20 35.93
CA GLY A 379 26.45 -8.78 37.08
C GLY A 379 26.36 -7.82 38.26
N MET A 380 26.06 -8.36 39.45
CA MET A 380 25.74 -7.54 40.64
C MET A 380 26.97 -6.89 41.32
N ASP A 381 28.18 -7.35 41.01
CA ASP A 381 29.44 -6.89 41.65
C ASP A 381 30.54 -6.47 40.66
N GLY A 382 30.27 -6.49 39.35
CA GLY A 382 31.18 -6.05 38.29
C GLY A 382 31.46 -4.56 38.24
N TYR A 383 32.28 -4.16 37.27
CA TYR A 383 32.87 -2.84 37.18
C TYR A 383 32.01 -1.83 36.39
N ASP A 384 32.31 -0.53 36.51
CA ASP A 384 31.55 0.54 35.83
C ASP A 384 31.91 0.73 34.34
N ASP A 385 32.73 -0.16 33.80
CA ASP A 385 33.08 -0.34 32.40
C ASP A 385 32.62 -1.71 31.86
N GLY A 386 31.42 -2.15 32.31
CA GLY A 386 30.67 -3.38 31.96
C GLY A 386 31.34 -4.72 32.29
N CYS A 387 32.67 -4.77 32.43
CA CYS A 387 33.38 -6.01 32.74
C CYS A 387 32.95 -6.69 34.06
N PRO A 388 32.87 -8.03 34.09
CA PRO A 388 32.42 -8.80 35.25
C PRO A 388 33.49 -8.87 36.34
N TYR A 389 33.07 -9.02 37.59
CA TYR A 389 34.02 -9.02 38.71
C TYR A 389 34.94 -10.25 38.71
N VAL A 390 36.25 -10.01 38.65
CA VAL A 390 37.28 -11.03 38.85
C VAL A 390 37.77 -11.02 40.31
N PRO A 391 37.23 -11.87 41.21
CA PRO A 391 37.71 -11.93 42.58
C PRO A 391 39.17 -12.38 42.61
N LEU A 392 40.01 -11.65 43.34
CA LEU A 392 41.42 -11.99 43.56
C LEU A 392 41.56 -13.28 44.37
N SER A 393 41.52 -14.42 43.67
CA SER A 393 41.77 -15.77 44.15
C SER A 393 43.25 -15.96 44.48
N GLY A 394 43.68 -15.38 45.61
CA GLY A 394 45.09 -15.37 46.01
C GLY A 394 45.67 -16.75 46.30
N ASP A 395 46.48 -17.27 45.37
CA ASP A 395 47.65 -18.07 45.69
C ASP A 395 48.90 -17.18 45.79
N GLY A 396 49.89 -17.65 46.55
CA GLY A 396 50.88 -16.78 47.18
C GLY A 396 52.17 -16.52 46.41
N GLU A 397 53.01 -15.67 47.01
CA GLU A 397 54.42 -15.44 46.67
C GLU A 397 54.71 -14.76 45.31
N GLU A 398 54.76 -13.42 45.29
CA GLU A 398 55.87 -12.60 44.75
C GLU A 398 55.54 -11.11 44.99
N GLY A 399 56.30 -10.43 45.86
CA GLY A 399 55.99 -9.06 46.30
C GLY A 399 56.86 -8.01 45.61
N LEU A 400 56.23 -7.01 44.98
CA LEU A 400 56.91 -5.84 44.43
C LEU A 400 56.46 -4.55 45.15
N PHE A 401 57.43 -3.79 45.67
CA PHE A 401 57.25 -2.60 46.54
C PHE A 401 56.60 -2.86 47.92
N GLY A 402 57.20 -3.76 48.70
CA GLY A 402 56.83 -3.96 50.10
C GLY A 402 57.18 -2.76 51.00
N VAL A 403 56.16 -2.22 51.69
CA VAL A 403 56.27 -1.40 52.91
C VAL A 403 55.22 -1.86 53.92
N ASP A 404 55.63 -2.10 55.16
CA ASP A 404 54.75 -2.58 56.23
C ASP A 404 53.82 -1.47 56.75
N ALA A 405 52.51 -1.72 56.68
CA ALA A 405 51.44 -0.85 57.17
C ALA A 405 51.53 -0.58 58.70
N GLY A 406 52.29 -1.38 59.46
CA GLY A 406 52.51 -1.20 60.90
C GLY A 406 53.25 0.08 61.31
N THR A 407 53.84 0.86 60.38
CA THR A 407 54.75 1.97 60.73
C THR A 407 54.26 3.40 60.45
N ILE A 408 53.15 3.62 59.73
CA ILE A 408 52.68 4.98 59.37
C ILE A 408 51.59 5.50 60.35
N MET A 409 51.53 4.95 61.58
CA MET A 409 50.57 5.35 62.62
C MET A 409 51.19 6.15 63.80
N LEU A 410 52.31 6.85 63.58
CA LEU A 410 52.98 7.67 64.61
C LEU A 410 53.46 9.07 64.17
N VAL A 411 52.94 9.63 63.06
CA VAL A 411 53.28 11.01 62.63
C VAL A 411 52.05 11.93 62.51
N LEU A 412 50.86 11.39 62.25
CA LEU A 412 49.61 12.16 62.10
C LEU A 412 48.93 12.46 63.46
N GLY A 413 49.62 13.19 64.35
CA GLY A 413 49.14 13.45 65.71
C GLY A 413 49.41 14.85 66.28
N GLY A 414 49.97 15.80 65.50
CA GLY A 414 50.54 17.03 66.06
C GLY A 414 50.11 18.40 65.48
N LEU A 415 49.52 18.47 64.27
CA LEU A 415 49.38 19.75 63.56
C LEU A 415 47.97 20.13 63.07
N GLY A 416 47.05 19.18 62.86
CA GLY A 416 45.70 19.50 62.36
C GLY A 416 44.81 20.28 63.35
N GLY A 417 44.95 20.00 64.65
CA GLY A 417 44.04 20.50 65.68
C GLY A 417 44.09 22.02 65.94
N LEU A 418 45.17 22.71 65.56
CA LEU A 418 45.31 24.15 65.78
C LEU A 418 44.68 25.00 64.66
N LEU A 419 44.51 24.45 63.45
CA LEU A 419 44.01 25.19 62.29
C LEU A 419 42.48 25.34 62.36
N ILE A 420 41.76 24.27 62.73
CA ILE A 420 40.30 24.24 62.83
C ILE A 420 39.78 25.20 63.92
N VAL A 421 40.45 25.28 65.07
CA VAL A 421 40.04 26.19 66.16
C VAL A 421 40.19 27.67 65.78
N GLY A 422 41.19 28.01 64.96
CA GLY A 422 41.39 29.38 64.47
C GLY A 422 40.26 29.86 63.55
N LEU A 423 39.85 29.02 62.59
CA LEU A 423 38.81 29.37 61.62
C LEU A 423 37.41 29.52 62.25
N VAL A 424 37.10 28.73 63.29
CA VAL A 424 35.81 28.83 64.02
C VAL A 424 35.73 30.13 64.84
N LEU A 425 36.85 30.59 65.43
CA LEU A 425 36.87 31.87 66.17
C LEU A 425 36.82 33.09 65.23
N ALA A 426 37.45 33.02 64.06
CA ALA A 426 37.38 34.09 63.07
C ALA A 426 35.94 34.34 62.56
N ARG A 427 35.16 33.27 62.39
CA ARG A 427 33.77 33.33 61.87
C ARG A 427 32.71 33.73 62.91
N LEU A 428 33.11 34.05 64.14
CA LEU A 428 32.25 34.51 65.24
C LEU A 428 32.48 35.97 65.67
N LEU A 429 33.34 36.71 64.97
CA LEU A 429 33.68 38.12 65.25
C LEU A 429 33.45 39.04 64.04
N SER A 430 32.64 38.62 63.07
CA SER A 430 32.32 39.42 61.87
C SER A 430 30.92 39.07 61.35
N ARG A 431 29.94 39.83 61.87
CA ARG A 431 28.54 39.96 61.44
C ARG A 431 28.11 41.36 61.91
N GLU A 432 27.03 41.90 61.35
CA GLU A 432 26.53 43.28 61.53
C GLU A 432 27.32 44.28 60.64
N ASP A 433 26.72 45.10 59.77
CA ASP A 433 25.31 45.35 59.39
C ASP A 433 25.22 45.99 57.97
N ASP A 434 24.01 45.97 57.35
CA ASP A 434 23.40 46.90 56.35
C ASP A 434 24.15 47.25 55.02
N GLU A 435 23.57 47.81 53.95
CA GLU A 435 22.21 47.85 53.32
C GLU A 435 22.41 48.29 51.83
N ASP A 436 21.54 47.81 50.91
CA ASP A 436 21.09 48.33 49.59
C ASP A 436 22.00 49.09 48.56
N ASP A 437 21.53 49.07 47.29
CA ASP A 437 21.84 49.97 46.14
C ASP A 437 23.29 50.00 45.55
N ASP A 438 23.58 50.47 44.32
CA ASP A 438 22.91 50.55 42.99
C ASP A 438 23.98 51.13 41.98
N TYR A 439 23.65 51.32 40.69
CA TYR A 439 24.38 52.05 39.63
C TYR A 439 25.72 51.50 39.06
N ASP A 440 25.64 51.15 37.75
CA ASP A 440 26.37 51.72 36.58
C ASP A 440 27.92 51.80 36.59
N GLU A 441 28.64 51.70 35.47
CA GLU A 441 28.65 52.64 34.33
C GLU A 441 29.69 52.16 33.26
N TYR A 442 29.25 51.96 32.01
CA TYR A 442 29.90 52.19 30.67
C TYR A 442 31.44 51.90 30.43
N ASP A 443 31.98 51.67 29.22
CA ASP A 443 31.46 51.99 27.87
C ASP A 443 32.03 51.16 26.69
N GLU A 444 31.24 51.21 25.60
CA GLU A 444 31.41 51.03 24.14
C GLU A 444 32.74 50.65 23.42
N PHE A 445 32.57 50.06 22.21
CA PHE A 445 32.82 50.66 20.87
C PHE A 445 33.26 49.58 19.84
N TYR A 446 32.79 49.39 18.58
CA TYR A 446 31.66 49.77 17.69
C TYR A 446 32.00 49.12 16.29
N ASP A 447 31.18 48.90 15.24
CA ASP A 447 29.75 49.08 14.88
C ASP A 447 29.33 47.85 13.98
N ASP A 448 28.09 47.30 14.04
CA ASP A 448 27.19 46.95 12.88
C ASP A 448 25.95 46.10 13.27
N ASP A 449 24.76 46.51 12.79
CA ASP A 449 23.47 45.80 12.91
C ASP A 449 22.94 45.45 11.49
N GLU A 450 22.27 44.31 11.29
CA GLU A 450 21.11 44.23 10.36
C GLU A 450 20.26 42.96 10.60
N GLU A 451 18.94 43.11 10.59
CA GLU A 451 17.93 42.05 10.68
C GLU A 451 17.43 41.69 9.26
N GLU A 452 17.13 40.42 8.97
CA GLU A 452 16.20 40.08 7.89
C GLU A 452 15.07 39.18 8.39
N GLU A 453 13.87 39.75 8.41
CA GLU A 453 12.58 39.10 8.66
C GLU A 453 11.63 39.43 7.49
N SER A 454 10.68 38.53 7.21
CA SER A 454 9.56 38.74 6.27
C SER A 454 9.86 39.15 4.80
N PHE A 455 9.94 38.17 3.90
CA PHE A 455 9.97 38.38 2.43
C PHE A 455 8.64 38.92 1.83
N LEU A 456 7.54 38.96 2.59
CA LEU A 456 6.16 39.04 2.05
C LEU A 456 5.34 40.32 2.36
N ASP A 457 5.98 41.49 2.60
CA ASP A 457 5.30 42.79 2.43
C ASP A 457 6.19 43.88 1.81
N ARG A 458 6.26 43.94 0.47
CA ARG A 458 6.08 45.20 -0.32
C ARG A 458 6.30 45.09 -1.84
N LEU A 459 5.21 44.91 -2.57
CA LEU A 459 4.90 45.64 -3.81
C LEU A 459 3.37 45.80 -3.88
N ASP A 460 2.76 46.98 -4.07
CA ASP A 460 3.26 48.35 -4.18
C ASP A 460 2.20 49.30 -3.56
N ARG A 461 2.64 50.44 -2.99
CA ARG A 461 1.72 51.52 -2.58
C ARG A 461 2.35 52.92 -2.62
N THR A 462 2.52 53.48 -3.81
CA THR A 462 2.06 54.86 -4.09
C THR A 462 1.41 54.91 -5.49
N THR A 463 0.29 55.59 -5.72
CA THR A 463 0.05 57.02 -5.45
C THR A 463 -1.40 57.37 -5.04
N SER A 464 -1.55 58.50 -4.36
CA SER A 464 -2.79 58.95 -3.71
C SER A 464 -3.79 59.67 -4.63
N ALA A 465 -5.10 59.49 -4.38
CA ALA A 465 -6.08 60.59 -4.35
C ALA A 465 -7.39 60.23 -3.62
N VAL A 466 -7.98 61.20 -2.93
CA VAL A 466 -9.24 61.16 -2.14
C VAL A 466 -10.19 62.22 -2.74
N PRO A 467 -11.50 61.98 -2.99
CA PRO A 467 -12.50 62.16 -1.93
C PRO A 467 -13.84 61.35 -2.01
N GLN A 468 -14.57 61.38 -0.89
CA GLN A 468 -15.91 60.78 -0.74
C GLN A 468 -17.06 61.67 -1.24
N ARG A 469 -18.21 61.07 -1.65
CA ARG A 469 -19.54 61.27 -0.99
C ARG A 469 -20.74 60.52 -1.61
N SER A 470 -21.48 59.81 -0.73
CA SER A 470 -22.95 59.65 -0.63
C SER A 470 -23.92 59.87 -1.83
N ARG A 471 -24.76 58.84 -2.10
CA ARG A 471 -26.24 58.76 -2.40
C ARG A 471 -26.97 59.99 -3.02
N PRO A 472 -28.00 59.83 -3.90
CA PRO A 472 -28.95 58.70 -3.97
C PRO A 472 -29.43 58.25 -5.40
N ALA A 473 -30.42 57.36 -5.43
CA ALA A 473 -31.25 56.93 -6.58
C ALA A 473 -32.33 58.00 -6.96
N PRO A 474 -33.36 57.81 -7.86
CA PRO A 474 -33.85 56.57 -8.50
C PRO A 474 -34.46 56.69 -9.95
N GLN A 475 -35.21 55.64 -10.36
CA GLN A 475 -36.36 55.60 -11.31
C GLN A 475 -36.16 55.45 -12.85
N ARG A 476 -36.39 54.19 -13.29
CA ARG A 476 -37.54 53.76 -14.13
C ARG A 476 -37.81 54.47 -15.48
N ALA A 477 -37.49 53.79 -16.58
CA ALA A 477 -38.21 53.86 -17.85
C ALA A 477 -38.24 52.48 -18.55
N THR A 478 -39.25 52.21 -19.38
CA THR A 478 -39.42 50.95 -20.13
C THR A 478 -39.51 51.21 -21.64
N GLN A 479 -39.50 50.13 -22.46
CA GLN A 479 -39.71 50.08 -23.93
C GLN A 479 -38.45 50.31 -24.80
N SER A 480 -38.30 49.74 -26.01
CA SER A 480 -38.88 48.52 -26.63
C SER A 480 -38.30 48.29 -28.05
N LYS A 481 -38.20 47.03 -28.53
CA LYS A 481 -38.07 46.61 -29.96
C LYS A 481 -36.76 47.09 -30.68
N GLN A 482 -36.22 46.49 -31.75
CA GLN A 482 -36.82 45.67 -32.82
C GLN A 482 -35.74 44.93 -33.70
N LYS A 483 -35.98 43.65 -34.05
CA LYS A 483 -35.58 42.85 -35.25
C LYS A 483 -34.35 43.15 -36.16
N SER A 484 -33.89 42.05 -36.80
CA SER A 484 -33.09 41.88 -38.06
C SER A 484 -31.58 41.68 -37.90
N SER A 485 -30.85 40.86 -38.69
CA SER A 485 -31.22 39.80 -39.69
C SER A 485 -30.02 38.87 -40.00
N GLY A 486 -30.23 37.64 -40.52
CA GLY A 486 -29.17 36.67 -40.89
C GLY A 486 -28.39 36.99 -42.17
N PRO A 487 -27.50 36.07 -42.69
CA PRO A 487 -28.01 34.84 -43.33
C PRO A 487 -27.12 33.54 -43.32
N SER A 488 -27.80 32.38 -43.39
CA SER A 488 -27.54 31.14 -44.18
C SER A 488 -26.13 30.49 -44.31
N SER A 489 -25.87 29.24 -43.86
CA SER A 489 -26.20 27.88 -44.43
C SER A 489 -25.19 27.34 -45.48
N PRO A 490 -25.10 26.01 -45.82
CA PRO A 490 -25.50 24.74 -45.15
C PRO A 490 -24.43 23.57 -45.18
N PRO A 491 -24.71 22.35 -44.66
CA PRO A 491 -23.83 21.16 -44.70
C PRO A 491 -24.37 19.97 -45.56
N PRO A 492 -23.63 18.83 -45.64
CA PRO A 492 -24.15 17.46 -45.81
C PRO A 492 -23.89 16.58 -44.55
N SER A 493 -24.68 15.60 -44.09
CA SER A 493 -25.69 14.67 -44.66
C SER A 493 -25.13 13.40 -45.34
N GLY A 494 -25.21 12.24 -44.66
CA GLY A 494 -24.79 10.93 -45.15
C GLY A 494 -25.91 10.02 -45.68
N GLY A 495 -25.62 8.72 -45.85
CA GLY A 495 -26.60 7.69 -46.20
C GLY A 495 -25.97 6.37 -46.68
N GLY A 496 -26.49 5.22 -46.24
CA GLY A 496 -26.06 3.88 -46.66
C GLY A 496 -26.95 3.23 -47.73
N PRO A 497 -26.56 2.07 -48.27
CA PRO A 497 -27.47 1.12 -48.92
C PRO A 497 -27.28 -0.35 -48.44
N SER A 498 -28.06 -1.29 -48.97
CA SER A 498 -28.26 -2.62 -48.38
C SER A 498 -27.91 -3.84 -49.27
N LYS A 499 -27.61 -4.96 -48.57
CA LYS A 499 -27.59 -6.39 -48.99
C LYS A 499 -27.50 -6.74 -50.49
N GLN A 500 -26.42 -7.45 -50.86
CA GLN A 500 -26.51 -8.57 -51.81
C GLN A 500 -25.55 -9.71 -51.47
N ARG A 501 -25.72 -10.87 -52.14
CA ARG A 501 -25.20 -12.19 -51.74
C ARG A 501 -24.31 -12.79 -52.82
N GLY A 502 -23.09 -13.23 -52.49
CA GLY A 502 -22.18 -13.88 -53.44
C GLY A 502 -21.17 -14.82 -52.80
N GLN A 503 -21.01 -16.02 -53.36
CA GLN A 503 -19.95 -16.97 -53.00
C GLN A 503 -18.82 -16.89 -54.02
N THR A 504 -17.56 -16.81 -53.57
CA THR A 504 -16.39 -17.34 -54.32
C THR A 504 -15.26 -17.67 -53.36
N SER A 505 -14.57 -18.78 -53.61
CA SER A 505 -13.40 -19.22 -52.84
C SER A 505 -12.08 -18.88 -53.54
N ARG A 506 -11.06 -18.48 -52.76
CA ARG A 506 -9.64 -18.81 -53.04
C ARG A 506 -8.69 -18.40 -51.92
N ALA A 507 -7.80 -19.32 -51.55
CA ALA A 507 -6.54 -19.00 -50.89
C ALA A 507 -5.41 -18.81 -51.93
N PRO A 508 -4.34 -18.09 -51.57
CA PRO A 508 -2.96 -18.43 -51.93
C PRO A 508 -2.14 -18.73 -50.67
N SER A 509 -0.98 -19.38 -50.81
CA SER A 509 -0.21 -19.93 -49.67
C SER A 509 1.31 -19.64 -49.71
N GLY A 510 1.87 -19.35 -48.54
CA GLY A 510 3.31 -19.35 -48.23
C GLY A 510 4.03 -17.99 -48.35
N PRO A 511 5.26 -17.86 -47.82
CA PRO A 511 6.13 -18.92 -47.29
C PRO A 511 6.42 -18.86 -45.77
N SER A 512 6.89 -19.98 -45.21
CA SER A 512 7.24 -20.12 -43.78
C SER A 512 8.56 -19.43 -43.39
N ARG A 513 8.67 -18.95 -42.14
CA ARG A 513 9.95 -18.70 -41.46
C ARG A 513 9.86 -18.96 -39.96
N ARG A 514 10.73 -19.88 -39.50
CA ARG A 514 11.28 -20.07 -38.14
C ARG A 514 10.50 -19.46 -36.96
N THR A 515 9.87 -20.32 -36.17
CA THR A 515 9.60 -20.11 -34.74
C THR A 515 10.85 -20.49 -33.92
N SER A 516 11.29 -19.61 -33.03
CA SER A 516 11.74 -20.01 -31.69
C SER A 516 10.49 -20.31 -30.87
N GLY A 517 10.54 -21.31 -29.98
CA GLY A 517 9.40 -21.67 -29.13
C GLY A 517 9.51 -20.99 -27.77
N GLY A 518 8.53 -20.15 -27.43
CA GLY A 518 8.29 -19.75 -26.05
C GLY A 518 7.83 -20.92 -25.17
N PRO A 519 7.53 -20.67 -23.89
CA PRO A 519 7.06 -21.70 -22.98
C PRO A 519 5.70 -22.30 -23.42
N PRO A 520 5.35 -23.50 -22.93
CA PRO A 520 4.02 -24.07 -23.15
C PRO A 520 2.97 -23.24 -22.40
N GLY A 521 2.14 -22.51 -23.15
CA GLY A 521 1.04 -21.71 -22.60
C GLY A 521 -0.07 -22.55 -21.95
N ARG A 522 -0.59 -22.06 -20.82
CA ARG A 522 -1.77 -22.60 -20.12
C ARG A 522 -2.96 -22.68 -21.10
N GLY A 523 -3.50 -23.87 -21.34
CA GLY A 523 -4.60 -24.04 -22.30
C GLY A 523 -5.14 -25.48 -22.47
N PRO A 524 -6.48 -25.68 -22.58
CA PRO A 524 -7.13 -26.98 -22.34
C PRO A 524 -6.89 -28.06 -23.43
N SER A 525 -5.83 -28.86 -23.25
CA SER A 525 -5.37 -29.88 -24.21
C SER A 525 -5.88 -31.31 -23.98
N LYS A 526 -7.21 -31.50 -24.04
CA LYS A 526 -7.91 -32.73 -24.50
C LYS A 526 -7.36 -34.08 -23.99
N VAL A 527 -7.80 -34.50 -22.80
CA VAL A 527 -7.56 -35.86 -22.27
C VAL A 527 -8.14 -36.95 -23.19
N SER A 528 -7.27 -37.66 -23.92
CA SER A 528 -7.65 -38.84 -24.71
C SER A 528 -7.67 -40.10 -23.83
N ALA A 529 -8.85 -40.51 -23.37
CA ALA A 529 -9.01 -41.49 -22.30
C ALA A 529 -8.47 -42.91 -22.60
N SER A 530 -7.71 -43.51 -21.68
CA SER A 530 -7.44 -44.97 -21.64
C SER A 530 -7.04 -45.56 -20.26
N LYS A 531 -8.05 -46.05 -19.54
CA LYS A 531 -8.06 -47.22 -18.62
C LYS A 531 -6.96 -47.41 -17.55
N LYS A 532 -7.40 -47.35 -16.28
CA LYS A 532 -6.77 -47.91 -15.06
C LYS A 532 -6.27 -49.37 -15.23
N PRO A 533 -5.29 -49.81 -14.42
CA PRO A 533 -5.68 -50.69 -13.30
C PRO A 533 -4.91 -50.51 -11.96
N ALA A 534 -5.69 -50.50 -10.87
CA ALA A 534 -5.41 -51.02 -9.51
C ALA A 534 -4.18 -50.57 -8.68
N ALA A 535 -4.44 -50.21 -7.42
CA ALA A 535 -3.44 -49.92 -6.36
C ALA A 535 -2.80 -51.17 -5.73
N PRO A 536 -1.80 -51.01 -4.83
CA PRO A 536 -2.11 -51.33 -3.42
C PRO A 536 -1.44 -50.45 -2.32
N GLN A 537 -2.27 -50.07 -1.35
CA GLN A 537 -2.10 -49.91 0.12
C GLN A 537 -0.76 -49.52 0.80
N LYS A 538 -0.93 -48.63 1.79
CA LYS A 538 -0.01 -48.08 2.83
C LYS A 538 0.93 -49.10 3.52
N ALA A 539 2.14 -48.65 3.90
CA ALA A 539 2.96 -49.22 4.99
C ALA A 539 3.89 -48.14 5.63
N SER A 540 4.31 -48.34 6.90
CA SER A 540 4.83 -47.27 7.76
C SER A 540 6.36 -47.26 8.02
N LYS A 541 6.90 -46.06 8.26
CA LYS A 541 8.10 -45.68 9.07
C LYS A 541 9.12 -46.80 9.45
N LYS A 542 10.40 -46.64 9.05
CA LYS A 542 11.52 -46.66 10.02
C LYS A 542 12.88 -46.10 9.54
N LYS A 543 13.62 -45.54 10.50
CA LYS A 543 14.98 -44.98 10.44
C LYS A 543 16.04 -46.06 10.72
N VAL A 544 17.12 -46.11 9.93
CA VAL A 544 18.37 -46.84 10.22
C VAL A 544 19.56 -46.01 9.73
N VAL A 545 20.68 -46.03 10.46
CA VAL A 545 21.95 -45.37 10.14
C VAL A 545 23.01 -46.44 9.86
N SER A 546 23.92 -46.20 8.91
CA SER A 546 25.17 -46.96 8.78
C SER A 546 26.23 -46.17 8.02
N ASP A 547 27.32 -45.82 8.72
CA ASP A 547 28.53 -45.24 8.12
C ASP A 547 29.30 -46.24 7.24
N SER A 548 30.07 -45.73 6.28
CA SER A 548 31.24 -46.37 5.67
C SER A 548 32.13 -45.31 5.02
N GLU A 549 33.44 -45.48 5.15
CA GLU A 549 34.42 -44.39 4.97
C GLU A 549 34.82 -44.09 3.50
N GLU A 550 35.47 -42.94 3.34
CA GLU A 550 35.86 -42.30 2.07
C GLU A 550 37.01 -43.03 1.33
N PRO A 551 37.30 -42.71 0.04
CA PRO A 551 38.26 -41.61 -0.17
C PRO A 551 38.08 -40.73 -1.43
N SER A 552 38.29 -39.43 -1.21
CA SER A 552 39.02 -38.48 -2.05
C SER A 552 38.59 -38.31 -3.51
N GLY A 553 37.62 -37.41 -3.70
CA GLY A 553 37.43 -36.69 -4.95
C GLY A 553 36.59 -35.44 -4.68
N LYS A 554 37.17 -34.24 -4.88
CA LYS A 554 36.46 -32.96 -4.63
C LYS A 554 35.26 -32.79 -5.57
N LYS A 555 34.10 -33.29 -5.15
CA LYS A 555 32.80 -32.89 -5.67
C LYS A 555 32.24 -31.80 -4.76
N VAL A 556 32.05 -30.61 -5.32
CA VAL A 556 31.19 -29.60 -4.69
C VAL A 556 29.80 -30.21 -4.65
N ARG A 557 29.28 -30.47 -3.45
CA ARG A 557 27.85 -30.74 -3.28
C ARG A 557 27.17 -29.37 -3.34
N LYS A 558 26.66 -28.99 -4.50
CA LYS A 558 25.71 -27.88 -4.56
C LYS A 558 24.49 -28.26 -3.71
N ALA A 559 23.92 -27.28 -3.01
CA ALA A 559 22.65 -27.48 -2.35
C ALA A 559 21.56 -27.65 -3.41
N LYS A 560 20.70 -28.66 -3.26
CA LYS A 560 19.46 -28.72 -4.02
C LYS A 560 18.52 -27.69 -3.37
N ILE A 561 18.03 -26.73 -4.15
CA ILE A 561 17.13 -25.68 -3.66
C ILE A 561 15.85 -26.39 -3.18
N ASN A 562 15.41 -26.10 -1.95
CA ASN A 562 14.11 -26.57 -1.50
C ASN A 562 13.05 -25.67 -2.17
N VAL A 563 12.11 -26.30 -2.87
CA VAL A 563 10.99 -25.61 -3.53
C VAL A 563 9.75 -26.30 -2.99
N ASP A 564 8.81 -25.53 -2.43
CA ASP A 564 7.53 -26.13 -2.06
C ASP A 564 6.75 -26.50 -3.32
N LEU A 565 5.97 -27.56 -3.22
CA LEU A 565 5.10 -28.06 -4.29
C LEU A 565 3.62 -27.87 -3.96
N SER A 566 3.29 -27.36 -2.77
CA SER A 566 1.94 -26.89 -2.39
C SER A 566 1.41 -25.82 -3.34
N ILE A 567 2.29 -24.94 -3.80
CA ILE A 567 2.04 -23.82 -4.73
C ILE A 567 1.64 -24.24 -6.16
N PHE A 568 1.63 -25.54 -6.44
CA PHE A 568 1.15 -26.10 -7.71
C PHE A 568 0.03 -27.09 -7.42
N GLU A 569 -1.14 -26.84 -7.98
CA GLU A 569 -2.27 -27.74 -7.86
C GLU A 569 -2.00 -29.10 -8.52
N ASP A 570 -2.65 -30.15 -8.04
CA ASP A 570 -2.44 -31.54 -8.49
C ASP A 570 -2.68 -31.72 -10.01
N TRP A 571 -3.49 -30.85 -10.65
CA TRP A 571 -3.73 -30.86 -12.10
C TRP A 571 -2.67 -30.12 -12.91
N GLN A 572 -2.03 -29.08 -12.36
CA GLN A 572 -0.96 -28.29 -13.00
C GLN A 572 0.35 -29.09 -13.16
N ALA A 573 0.42 -30.29 -12.57
CA ALA A 573 1.64 -31.09 -12.49
C ALA A 573 2.24 -31.50 -13.85
N GLU A 574 1.45 -31.66 -14.91
CA GLU A 574 1.98 -31.97 -16.26
C GLU A 574 2.53 -30.71 -16.96
N ASP A 575 1.80 -29.59 -16.91
CA ASP A 575 2.20 -28.33 -17.54
C ASP A 575 3.40 -27.69 -16.82
N ARG A 576 3.44 -27.74 -15.48
CA ARG A 576 4.62 -27.33 -14.68
C ARG A 576 5.85 -28.13 -15.09
N ASP A 577 5.73 -29.45 -15.19
CA ASP A 577 6.89 -30.30 -15.52
C ASP A 577 7.44 -30.02 -16.94
N ALA A 578 6.56 -29.63 -17.87
CA ALA A 578 6.91 -29.15 -19.21
C ALA A 578 7.53 -27.75 -19.21
N ALA A 579 6.98 -26.79 -18.45
CA ALA A 579 7.56 -25.46 -18.26
C ALA A 579 8.97 -25.55 -17.64
N VAL A 580 9.17 -26.43 -16.65
CA VAL A 580 10.48 -26.72 -16.05
C VAL A 580 11.45 -27.35 -17.06
N GLU A 581 10.99 -28.15 -18.04
CA GLU A 581 11.84 -28.65 -19.12
C GLU A 581 12.21 -27.56 -20.13
N TRP A 582 11.28 -26.64 -20.45
CA TRP A 582 11.54 -25.47 -21.29
C TRP A 582 12.58 -24.52 -20.65
N VAL A 583 12.39 -24.14 -19.38
CA VAL A 583 13.36 -23.29 -18.64
C VAL A 583 14.72 -23.97 -18.55
N ALA A 584 14.77 -25.28 -18.29
CA ALA A 584 16.04 -26.02 -18.29
C ALA A 584 16.74 -25.99 -19.66
N GLY A 585 15.97 -25.90 -20.75
CA GLY A 585 16.43 -25.65 -22.12
C GLY A 585 17.01 -24.25 -22.32
N ALA A 586 16.23 -23.19 -22.06
CA ALA A 586 16.66 -21.79 -22.23
C ALA A 586 17.86 -21.42 -21.33
N LEU A 587 17.85 -21.85 -20.05
CA LEU A 587 19.01 -21.80 -19.17
C LEU A 587 20.26 -22.49 -19.77
N SER A 588 20.09 -23.49 -20.65
CA SER A 588 21.19 -24.20 -21.33
C SER A 588 21.70 -23.52 -22.59
N GLU A 589 20.85 -22.76 -23.30
CA GLU A 589 21.25 -21.97 -24.47
C GLU A 589 21.92 -20.64 -24.05
N GLY A 590 21.56 -20.10 -22.88
CA GLY A 590 22.30 -19.04 -22.19
C GLY A 590 21.47 -17.83 -21.76
N ASP A 591 20.14 -17.95 -21.78
CA ASP A 591 19.23 -16.85 -21.53
C ASP A 591 19.22 -16.40 -20.06
N GLN A 592 18.79 -15.16 -19.81
CA GLN A 592 18.75 -14.57 -18.46
C GLN A 592 17.51 -15.00 -17.68
N GLU A 593 17.66 -15.19 -16.37
CA GLU A 593 16.56 -15.65 -15.52
C GLU A 593 15.37 -14.68 -15.48
N ARG A 594 15.59 -13.37 -15.43
CA ARG A 594 14.52 -12.36 -15.55
C ARG A 594 13.67 -12.56 -16.81
N THR A 595 14.30 -12.82 -17.97
CA THR A 595 13.61 -13.11 -19.24
C THR A 595 12.78 -14.39 -19.19
N MET A 596 13.24 -15.42 -18.48
CA MET A 596 12.47 -16.66 -18.32
C MET A 596 11.34 -16.55 -17.29
N LEU A 597 11.45 -15.66 -16.30
CA LEU A 597 10.36 -15.35 -15.37
C LEU A 597 9.23 -14.59 -16.08
N MET A 598 9.57 -13.51 -16.79
CA MET A 598 8.60 -12.71 -17.57
C MET A 598 7.88 -13.60 -18.60
N GLN A 599 8.62 -14.42 -19.37
CA GLN A 599 7.99 -15.34 -20.34
C GLN A 599 7.13 -16.44 -19.71
N LEU A 600 7.31 -16.78 -18.44
CA LEU A 600 6.38 -17.66 -17.73
C LEU A 600 5.12 -16.90 -17.29
N GLN A 601 5.27 -15.66 -16.83
CA GLN A 601 4.15 -14.78 -16.45
C GLN A 601 3.27 -14.46 -17.68
N GLU A 602 3.87 -14.14 -18.84
CA GLU A 602 3.23 -14.05 -20.17
C GLU A 602 2.39 -15.30 -20.55
N THR A 603 2.61 -16.44 -19.89
CA THR A 603 1.89 -17.71 -20.15
C THR A 603 0.93 -18.16 -19.04
N GLY A 604 0.64 -17.29 -18.07
CA GLY A 604 -0.37 -17.54 -17.03
C GLY A 604 0.14 -18.31 -15.81
N TRP A 605 1.44 -18.20 -15.49
CA TRP A 605 2.05 -18.65 -14.23
C TRP A 605 2.25 -17.46 -13.29
N THR A 606 1.90 -17.58 -12.01
CA THR A 606 2.13 -16.50 -11.02
C THR A 606 3.62 -16.20 -10.81
N ALA A 607 3.96 -15.03 -10.26
CA ALA A 607 5.35 -14.66 -9.96
C ALA A 607 6.05 -15.68 -9.05
N GLU A 608 5.35 -16.22 -8.05
CA GLU A 608 5.90 -17.27 -7.19
C GLU A 608 6.04 -18.62 -7.91
N GLN A 609 5.05 -19.01 -8.72
CA GLN A 609 5.08 -20.24 -9.50
C GLN A 609 6.20 -20.21 -10.55
N SER A 610 6.46 -19.07 -11.20
CA SER A 610 7.56 -18.91 -12.15
C SER A 610 8.92 -18.96 -11.44
N ARG A 611 9.08 -18.27 -10.30
CA ARG A 611 10.25 -18.39 -9.40
C ARG A 611 10.48 -19.85 -8.98
N ALA A 612 9.42 -20.60 -8.64
CA ALA A 612 9.47 -22.02 -8.28
C ALA A 612 9.84 -22.93 -9.47
N ILE A 613 9.28 -22.70 -10.66
CA ILE A 613 9.63 -23.40 -11.91
C ILE A 613 11.11 -23.21 -12.25
N CYS A 614 11.63 -21.98 -12.17
CA CYS A 614 13.05 -21.69 -12.38
C CYS A 614 13.96 -22.41 -11.37
N ASN A 615 13.57 -22.46 -10.10
CA ASN A 615 14.30 -23.21 -9.08
C ASN A 615 14.22 -24.74 -9.27
N LEU A 616 13.09 -25.29 -9.75
CA LEU A 616 12.98 -26.68 -10.17
C LEU A 616 13.83 -26.99 -11.41
N ALA A 617 13.98 -26.06 -12.36
CA ALA A 617 14.80 -26.21 -13.55
C ALA A 617 16.30 -26.21 -13.22
N LYS A 618 16.75 -25.26 -12.37
CA LYS A 618 18.09 -25.26 -11.74
C LYS A 618 18.39 -26.63 -11.09
N ASN A 619 17.43 -27.15 -10.32
CA ASN A 619 17.50 -28.44 -9.64
C ASN A 619 17.51 -29.69 -10.55
N LYS A 620 17.12 -29.58 -11.85
CA LYS A 620 17.24 -30.66 -12.86
C LYS A 620 18.61 -30.64 -13.58
N ARG A 621 19.48 -29.64 -13.32
CA ARG A 621 20.70 -29.35 -14.11
C ARG A 621 22.01 -29.88 -13.51
N ASP A 622 21.95 -30.62 -12.40
CA ASP A 622 23.09 -31.23 -11.66
C ASP A 622 23.06 -32.77 -11.62
#